data_AF-A0A2E0SRV1-F1
#
_entry.id   AF-A0A2E0SRV1-F1
#
_cell.length_a   1.000
_cell.length_b   1.000
_cell.length_c   1.000
_cell.angle_alpha   90.00
_cell.angle_beta   90.00
_cell.angle_gamma   90.00
#
_symmetry.space_group_name_H-M   'P 1'
#
loop_
_entity.id
_entity.type
_entity.pdbx_description
1 polymer ?
#
loop_
_entity_poly.entity_id
_entity_poly.type
_entity_poly.pdbx_seq_one_letter_code
_entity_poly.pdbx_strand_id
1 'polypeptide(L)'
;MRLRPTRRGRGFVVGVVDAAGPDTNGFAPRDRVAWRDRGQELDDLVLLDQTDVLGVPDWISDEQVVSYLAPGLIARALMRTRPVVRGADVRVESTDPVVTAMTGAWVRSLGARVVEAEQAVAIRDEPQARRIGLGSHGRLAQAAVEVFQAIRAGVFDDVAPIEGRRPNLAA
;
A
#
# COMPACT_ATOMS: atom_id res chain seq x y z
N MET A 1 14.63 6.86 14.27
CA MET A 1 15.42 6.46 13.09
C MET A 1 15.58 7.64 12.15
N ARG A 2 16.76 7.82 11.56
CA ARG A 2 17.01 8.83 10.52
C ARG A 2 16.94 8.19 9.15
N LEU A 3 16.10 8.72 8.27
CA LEU A 3 15.81 8.17 6.95
C LEU A 3 16.10 9.20 5.86
N ARG A 4 16.48 8.72 4.67
CA ARG A 4 16.67 9.54 3.48
C ARG A 4 15.56 9.24 2.46
N PRO A 5 14.65 10.17 2.18
CA PRO A 5 13.61 9.99 1.17
C PRO A 5 14.18 9.83 -0.24
N THR A 6 13.64 8.90 -1.03
CA THR A 6 14.05 8.66 -2.43
C THR A 6 12.90 8.89 -3.41
N ARG A 7 11.68 8.51 -3.03
CA ARG A 7 10.48 8.62 -3.89
C ARG A 7 9.22 8.87 -3.06
N ARG A 8 8.26 9.61 -3.62
CA ARG A 8 6.99 9.95 -2.97
C ARG A 8 5.83 9.76 -3.96
N GLY A 9 4.74 9.15 -3.49
CA GLY A 9 3.55 8.94 -4.31
C GLY A 9 2.40 8.31 -3.53
N ARG A 10 1.17 8.65 -3.94
CA ARG A 10 -0.12 8.12 -3.42
C ARG A 10 -0.16 7.85 -1.91
N GLY A 11 0.27 8.80 -1.09
CA GLY A 11 0.16 8.70 0.37
C GLY A 11 1.29 7.93 1.05
N PHE A 12 2.33 7.52 0.32
CA PHE A 12 3.54 6.92 0.86
C PHE A 12 4.81 7.60 0.35
N VAL A 13 5.86 7.48 1.14
CA VAL A 13 7.23 7.85 0.80
C VAL A 13 8.08 6.59 0.95
N VAL A 14 9.00 6.39 0.02
CA VAL A 14 10.05 5.38 0.09
C VAL A 14 11.37 6.07 0.34
N GLY A 15 12.25 5.38 1.05
CA GLY A 15 13.59 5.85 1.32
C GLY A 15 14.49 4.74 1.85
N VAL A 16 15.63 5.15 2.36
CA VAL A 16 16.60 4.27 3.00
C VAL A 16 16.89 4.70 4.42
N VAL A 17 17.21 3.75 5.29
CA VAL A 17 17.71 4.05 6.62
C VAL A 17 19.11 4.65 6.50
N ASP A 18 19.26 5.90 6.95
CA ASP A 18 20.56 6.57 7.00
C ASP A 18 21.28 6.24 8.31
N ALA A 19 20.56 6.29 9.43
CA ALA A 19 21.07 5.87 10.74
C ALA A 19 19.94 5.31 11.62
N ALA A 20 20.25 4.22 12.31
CA ALA A 20 19.41 3.60 13.34
C ALA A 20 19.92 4.01 14.73
N GLY A 21 19.01 4.32 15.65
CA GLY A 21 19.38 4.60 17.05
C GLY A 21 19.64 3.30 17.82
N PRO A 22 20.23 3.37 19.03
CA PRO A 22 20.55 2.17 19.83
C PRO A 22 19.31 1.34 20.19
N ASP A 23 18.15 1.96 20.31
CA ASP A 23 16.87 1.29 20.62
C ASP A 23 16.07 0.88 19.37
N THR A 24 16.66 1.02 18.17
CA THR A 24 16.01 0.62 16.93
C THR A 24 16.20 -0.89 16.70
N ASN A 25 15.10 -1.63 16.66
CA ASN A 25 15.08 -3.07 16.40
C ASN A 25 14.58 -3.36 14.98
N GLY A 26 15.22 -4.32 14.32
CA GLY A 26 14.76 -4.84 13.02
C GLY A 26 15.05 -3.96 11.81
N PHE A 27 15.86 -2.90 11.97
CA PHE A 27 16.34 -2.06 10.87
C PHE A 27 17.83 -1.76 11.01
N ALA A 28 18.54 -1.84 9.89
CA ALA A 28 19.94 -1.50 9.75
C ALA A 28 20.14 -0.34 8.75
N PRO A 29 21.26 0.41 8.83
CA PRO A 29 21.62 1.36 7.78
C PRO A 29 21.58 0.71 6.39
N ARG A 30 21.06 1.45 5.41
CA ARG A 30 20.78 1.03 4.01
C ARG A 30 19.55 0.15 3.81
N ASP A 31 18.82 -0.23 4.85
CA ASP A 31 17.54 -0.92 4.65
C ASP A 31 16.58 -0.02 3.88
N ARG A 32 15.89 -0.62 2.90
CA ARG A 32 14.82 0.05 2.16
C ARG A 32 13.56 0.06 3.02
N VAL A 33 12.96 1.24 3.13
CA VAL A 33 11.82 1.45 3.99
C VAL A 33 10.76 2.34 3.33
N ALA A 34 9.53 2.23 3.82
CA ALA A 34 8.42 3.09 3.42
C ALA A 34 7.65 3.59 4.65
N TRP A 35 7.08 4.77 4.54
CA TRP A 35 6.24 5.36 5.58
C TRP A 35 5.14 6.20 4.94
N ARG A 36 4.15 6.58 5.75
CA ARG A 36 3.04 7.38 5.26
C ARG A 36 3.45 8.82 4.99
N ASP A 37 3.03 9.30 3.85
CA ASP A 37 3.08 10.71 3.51
C ASP A 37 1.96 11.45 4.25
N ARG A 38 2.32 12.45 5.08
CA ARG A 38 1.36 13.30 5.80
C ARG A 38 1.18 14.67 5.12
N GLY A 39 1.64 14.82 3.88
CA GLY A 39 1.49 16.04 3.09
C GLY A 39 2.56 17.10 3.34
N GLN A 40 3.46 16.88 4.31
CA GLN A 40 4.52 17.83 4.66
C GLN A 40 5.61 17.94 3.57
N GLU A 41 6.35 19.04 3.57
CA GLU A 41 7.65 19.12 2.90
C GLU A 41 8.63 18.18 3.62
N LEU A 42 9.56 17.62 2.85
CA LEU A 42 10.52 16.65 3.35
C LEU A 42 11.91 17.26 3.27
N ASP A 43 12.68 17.13 4.34
CA ASP A 43 14.10 17.45 4.31
C ASP A 43 14.89 16.30 3.67
N ASP A 44 16.18 16.54 3.39
CA ASP A 44 17.13 15.51 2.96
C ASP A 44 17.17 14.30 3.91
N LEU A 45 16.96 14.56 5.20
CA LEU A 45 16.91 13.56 6.25
C LEU A 45 15.70 13.78 7.15
N VAL A 46 14.92 12.74 7.38
CA VAL A 46 13.75 12.78 8.26
C VAL A 46 13.93 11.88 9.47
N LEU A 47 13.41 12.31 10.62
CA LEU A 47 13.40 11.53 11.84
C LEU A 47 12.01 10.90 12.05
N LEU A 48 11.94 9.57 12.08
CA LEU A 48 10.71 8.82 12.33
C LEU A 48 10.92 7.73 13.39
N ASP A 49 9.86 7.41 14.12
CA ASP A 49 9.84 6.25 15.01
C ASP A 49 9.82 4.95 14.19
N GLN A 50 10.47 3.89 14.68
CA GLN A 50 10.51 2.59 13.99
C GLN A 50 9.11 2.00 13.76
N THR A 51 8.14 2.33 14.62
CA THR A 51 6.76 1.84 14.54
C THR A 51 5.95 2.51 13.43
N ASP A 52 6.43 3.63 12.89
CA ASP A 52 5.85 4.36 11.77
C ASP A 52 6.46 3.96 10.41
N VAL A 53 7.40 3.02 10.42
CA VAL A 53 8.21 2.65 9.25
C VAL A 53 7.98 1.19 8.87
N LEU A 54 7.93 0.92 7.58
CA LEU A 54 7.73 -0.39 6.97
C LEU A 54 9.00 -0.82 6.26
N GLY A 55 9.50 -2.03 6.52
CA GLY A 55 10.55 -2.62 5.69
C GLY A 55 10.01 -2.92 4.29
N VAL A 56 10.77 -2.55 3.26
CA VAL A 56 10.44 -2.79 1.85
C VAL A 56 11.32 -3.93 1.33
N PRO A 57 10.73 -5.06 0.91
CA PRO A 57 11.49 -6.16 0.31
C PRO A 57 12.24 -5.72 -0.97
N ASP A 58 13.39 -6.35 -1.22
CA ASP A 58 14.27 -6.07 -2.37
C ASP A 58 13.60 -6.28 -3.74
N TRP A 59 12.72 -7.29 -3.85
CA TRP A 59 11.99 -7.62 -5.07
C TRP A 59 10.81 -6.68 -5.38
N ILE A 60 10.47 -5.73 -4.49
CA ILE A 60 9.48 -4.67 -4.78
C ILE A 60 10.23 -3.41 -5.18
N SER A 61 9.92 -2.85 -6.34
CA SER A 61 10.49 -1.56 -6.75
C SER A 61 9.94 -0.38 -5.92
N ASP A 62 10.73 0.69 -5.76
CA ASP A 62 10.26 1.93 -5.12
C ASP A 62 8.97 2.45 -5.78
N GLU A 63 8.87 2.27 -7.10
CA GLU A 63 7.71 2.64 -7.91
C GLU A 63 6.46 1.86 -7.49
N GLN A 64 6.53 0.53 -7.45
CA GLN A 64 5.41 -0.29 -6.97
C GLN A 64 4.99 0.06 -5.55
N VAL A 65 5.91 0.41 -4.66
CA VAL A 65 5.53 0.81 -3.30
C VAL A 65 4.70 2.08 -3.31
N VAL A 66 5.17 3.15 -3.97
CA VAL A 66 4.47 4.44 -3.97
C VAL A 66 3.20 4.44 -4.85
N SER A 67 3.11 3.53 -5.84
CA SER A 67 1.88 3.37 -6.62
C SER A 67 0.85 2.47 -5.92
N TYR A 68 1.27 1.33 -5.37
CA TYR A 68 0.36 0.25 -4.98
C TYR A 68 0.12 0.12 -3.49
N LEU A 69 1.01 0.59 -2.61
CA LEU A 69 0.88 0.27 -1.18
C LEU A 69 -0.40 0.84 -0.58
N ALA A 70 -0.71 2.12 -0.78
CA ALA A 70 -1.96 2.73 -0.32
C ALA A 70 -3.22 2.07 -0.92
N PRO A 71 -3.39 2.02 -2.27
CA PRO A 71 -4.58 1.42 -2.84
C PRO A 71 -4.67 -0.09 -2.56
N GLY A 72 -3.55 -0.80 -2.43
CA GLY A 72 -3.49 -2.20 -2.04
C GLY A 72 -3.94 -2.43 -0.60
N LEU A 73 -3.57 -1.55 0.33
CA LEU A 73 -4.06 -1.60 1.72
C LEU A 73 -5.57 -1.35 1.80
N ILE A 74 -6.10 -0.44 0.97
CA ILE A 74 -7.54 -0.19 0.85
C ILE A 74 -8.21 -1.43 0.24
N ALA A 75 -7.74 -1.94 -0.89
CA ALA A 75 -8.26 -3.13 -1.54
C ALA A 75 -8.31 -4.32 -0.57
N ARG A 76 -7.23 -4.56 0.19
CA ARG A 76 -7.19 -5.58 1.24
C ARG A 76 -8.26 -5.36 2.32
N ALA A 77 -8.46 -4.11 2.76
CA ALA A 77 -9.51 -3.80 3.73
C ALA A 77 -10.91 -4.06 3.16
N LEU A 78 -11.13 -3.73 1.88
CA LEU A 78 -12.37 -4.01 1.16
C LEU A 78 -12.63 -5.52 1.02
N MET A 79 -11.60 -6.31 0.72
CA MET A 79 -11.71 -7.77 0.68
C MET A 79 -12.11 -8.39 2.03
N ARG A 80 -11.98 -7.65 3.14
CA ARG A 80 -12.41 -8.09 4.49
C ARG A 80 -13.83 -7.68 4.83
N THR A 81 -14.46 -6.78 4.09
CA THR A 81 -15.86 -6.38 4.35
C THR A 81 -16.84 -7.44 3.88
N ARG A 82 -16.47 -8.22 2.85
CA ARG A 82 -17.31 -9.25 2.27
C ARG A 82 -16.47 -10.45 1.80
N PRO A 83 -16.80 -11.68 2.21
CA PRO A 83 -16.09 -12.86 1.72
C PRO A 83 -16.38 -13.06 0.23
N VAL A 84 -15.32 -13.23 -0.55
CA VAL A 84 -15.40 -13.55 -1.99
C VAL A 84 -15.20 -15.05 -2.16
N VAL A 85 -16.19 -15.70 -2.76
CA VAL A 85 -16.18 -17.14 -3.05
C VAL A 85 -15.81 -17.35 -4.51
N ARG A 86 -15.06 -18.42 -4.79
CA ARG A 86 -14.73 -18.82 -6.16
C ARG A 86 -16.01 -18.97 -7.01
N GLY A 87 -15.98 -18.42 -8.22
CA GLY A 87 -17.10 -18.45 -9.16
C GLY A 87 -18.20 -17.42 -8.90
N ALA A 88 -18.12 -16.65 -7.80
CA ALA A 88 -19.07 -15.58 -7.53
C ALA A 88 -18.89 -14.41 -8.52
N ASP A 89 -20.00 -13.74 -8.79
CA ASP A 89 -20.01 -12.45 -9.48
C ASP A 89 -19.93 -11.33 -8.44
N VAL A 90 -18.93 -10.47 -8.59
CA VAL A 90 -18.61 -9.38 -7.66
C VAL A 90 -18.57 -8.07 -8.43
N ARG A 91 -19.15 -7.02 -7.84
CA ARG A 91 -19.12 -5.66 -8.38
C ARG A 91 -18.33 -4.78 -7.44
N VAL A 92 -17.37 -4.01 -7.96
CA VAL A 92 -16.50 -3.14 -7.17
C VAL A 92 -16.91 -1.69 -7.37
N GLU A 93 -17.26 -1.00 -6.29
CA GLU A 93 -17.72 0.39 -6.32
C GLU A 93 -16.70 1.28 -5.59
N SER A 94 -15.87 2.00 -6.34
CA SER A 94 -14.96 3.02 -5.81
C SER A 94 -14.84 4.19 -6.78
N THR A 95 -14.62 5.38 -6.22
CA THR A 95 -14.30 6.59 -6.99
C THR A 95 -12.82 6.69 -7.36
N ASP A 96 -11.97 5.82 -6.81
CA ASP A 96 -10.53 5.75 -7.13
C ASP A 96 -10.28 4.59 -8.11
N PRO A 97 -9.97 4.87 -9.39
CA PRO A 97 -9.81 3.83 -10.42
C PRO A 97 -8.76 2.77 -10.06
N VAL A 98 -7.71 3.14 -9.33
CA VAL A 98 -6.66 2.18 -8.93
C VAL A 98 -7.16 1.26 -7.84
N VAL A 99 -7.95 1.77 -6.88
CA VAL A 99 -8.59 0.93 -5.87
C VAL A 99 -9.57 -0.04 -6.53
N THR A 100 -10.35 0.42 -7.52
CA THR A 100 -11.22 -0.44 -8.32
C THR A 100 -10.43 -1.54 -9.03
N ALA A 101 -9.35 -1.17 -9.73
CA ALA A 101 -8.50 -2.10 -10.47
C ALA A 101 -7.85 -3.14 -9.55
N MET A 102 -7.21 -2.71 -8.46
CA MET A 102 -6.54 -3.60 -7.51
C MET A 102 -7.52 -4.52 -6.76
N THR A 103 -8.68 -4.00 -6.35
CA THR A 103 -9.71 -4.82 -5.71
C THR A 103 -10.24 -5.85 -6.69
N GLY A 104 -10.52 -5.44 -7.93
CA GLY A 104 -10.95 -6.36 -8.99
C GLY A 104 -9.90 -7.44 -9.31
N ALA A 105 -8.62 -7.08 -9.33
CA ALA A 105 -7.54 -8.03 -9.53
C ALA A 105 -7.45 -9.06 -8.39
N TRP A 106 -7.64 -8.62 -7.14
CA TRP A 106 -7.74 -9.51 -5.98
C TRP A 106 -8.96 -10.44 -6.03
N VAL A 107 -10.11 -9.93 -6.46
CA VAL A 107 -11.32 -10.76 -6.68
C VAL A 107 -11.04 -11.86 -7.71
N ARG A 108 -10.38 -11.51 -8.83
CA ARG A 108 -10.02 -12.47 -9.89
C ARG A 108 -9.02 -13.51 -9.39
N SER A 109 -8.04 -13.13 -8.57
CA SER A 109 -7.06 -14.08 -8.03
C SER A 109 -7.69 -15.13 -7.10
N LEU A 110 -8.84 -14.81 -6.48
CA LEU A 110 -9.65 -15.76 -5.72
C LEU A 110 -10.56 -16.64 -6.59
N GLY A 111 -10.53 -16.46 -7.92
CA GLY A 111 -11.32 -17.20 -8.89
C GLY A 111 -12.78 -16.74 -9.00
N ALA A 112 -13.09 -15.53 -8.53
CA ALA A 112 -14.36 -14.86 -8.78
C ALA A 112 -14.32 -14.01 -10.07
N ARG A 113 -15.47 -13.52 -10.51
CA ARG A 113 -15.61 -12.65 -11.70
C ARG A 113 -15.99 -11.25 -11.27
N VAL A 114 -15.36 -10.25 -11.88
CA VAL A 114 -15.74 -8.85 -11.71
C VAL A 114 -16.76 -8.50 -12.79
N VAL A 115 -17.95 -8.05 -12.40
CA VAL A 115 -19.06 -7.72 -13.30
C VAL A 115 -19.74 -6.41 -12.89
N GLU A 116 -20.49 -5.81 -13.81
CA GLU A 116 -21.28 -4.58 -13.56
C GLU A 116 -22.74 -4.88 -13.16
N ALA A 117 -23.14 -6.15 -13.10
CA ALA A 117 -24.51 -6.55 -12.82
C ALA A 117 -24.96 -6.12 -11.40
N GLU A 118 -26.13 -5.50 -11.29
CA GLU A 118 -26.65 -5.01 -10.00
C GLU A 118 -26.88 -6.13 -8.97
N GLN A 119 -27.12 -7.36 -9.42
CA GLN A 119 -27.39 -8.52 -8.57
C GLN A 119 -26.10 -9.13 -7.98
N ALA A 120 -24.93 -8.69 -8.46
CA ALA A 120 -23.64 -9.16 -7.99
C ALA A 120 -23.35 -8.68 -6.57
N VAL A 121 -22.49 -9.42 -5.87
CA VAL A 121 -22.04 -9.05 -4.52
C VAL A 121 -21.23 -7.75 -4.62
N ALA A 122 -21.74 -6.67 -4.01
CA ALA A 122 -21.11 -5.37 -4.05
C ALA A 122 -20.02 -5.23 -2.97
N ILE A 123 -18.81 -4.88 -3.40
CA ILE A 123 -17.74 -4.40 -2.53
C ILE A 123 -17.65 -2.88 -2.70
N ARG A 124 -18.06 -2.15 -1.65
CA ARG A 124 -18.15 -0.69 -1.66
C ARG A 124 -16.97 -0.07 -0.92
N ASP A 125 -16.31 0.87 -1.57
CA ASP A 125 -15.25 1.68 -0.98
C ASP A 125 -15.80 2.79 -0.09
N GLU A 126 -16.23 2.38 1.09
CA GLU A 126 -16.76 3.29 2.10
C GLU A 126 -15.63 3.96 2.91
N PRO A 127 -15.84 5.21 3.39
CA PRO A 127 -14.84 5.92 4.19
C PRO A 127 -14.36 5.14 5.43
N GLN A 128 -15.19 4.25 5.97
CA GLN A 128 -14.80 3.37 7.07
C GLN A 128 -13.76 2.32 6.66
N ALA A 129 -13.90 1.70 5.48
CA ALA A 129 -12.94 0.72 4.98
C ALA A 129 -11.57 1.36 4.72
N ARG A 130 -11.56 2.58 4.16
CA ARG A 130 -10.33 3.39 3.99
C ARG A 130 -9.65 3.68 5.32
N ARG A 131 -10.43 4.10 6.33
CA ARG A 131 -9.90 4.31 7.69
C ARG A 131 -9.34 3.03 8.31
N ILE A 132 -9.95 1.87 8.06
CA ILE A 132 -9.42 0.60 8.59
C ILE A 132 -8.10 0.21 7.89
N GLY A 133 -8.05 0.30 6.55
CA GLY A 133 -6.85 0.00 5.77
C GLY A 133 -5.70 0.96 6.04
N LEU A 134 -6.01 2.23 6.31
CA LEU A 134 -5.04 3.31 6.55
C LEU A 134 -5.01 3.82 7.99
N GLY A 135 -5.54 3.13 9.01
CA GLY A 135 -5.72 3.76 10.34
C GLY A 135 -5.09 3.04 11.53
N SER A 136 -4.63 1.81 11.39
CA SER A 136 -4.22 1.01 12.56
C SER A 136 -2.70 1.05 12.79
N HIS A 137 -2.27 1.90 13.75
CA HIS A 137 -0.93 1.84 14.35
C HIS A 137 -0.66 0.39 14.83
N GLY A 138 0.50 -0.15 14.48
CA GLY A 138 0.91 -1.53 14.80
C GLY A 138 0.37 -2.64 13.89
N ARG A 139 -0.71 -2.44 13.12
CA ARG A 139 -1.19 -3.43 12.12
C ARG A 139 -0.81 -3.10 10.69
N LEU A 140 -0.29 -1.89 10.45
CA LEU A 140 0.12 -1.46 9.11
C LEU A 140 1.21 -2.38 8.52
N ALA A 141 2.19 -2.80 9.32
CA ALA A 141 3.22 -3.74 8.90
C ALA A 141 2.64 -5.08 8.44
N GLN A 142 1.77 -5.69 9.24
CA GLN A 142 1.10 -6.94 8.87
C GLN A 142 0.23 -6.78 7.61
N ALA A 143 -0.49 -5.67 7.50
CA ALA A 143 -1.32 -5.39 6.33
C ALA A 143 -0.48 -5.18 5.07
N ALA A 144 0.66 -4.49 5.19
CA ALA A 144 1.62 -4.29 4.11
C ALA A 144 2.20 -5.63 3.64
N VAL A 145 2.49 -6.57 4.55
CA VAL A 145 2.97 -7.92 4.19
C VAL A 145 1.99 -8.63 3.26
N GLU A 146 0.68 -8.62 3.54
CA GLU A 146 -0.32 -9.24 2.65
C GLU A 146 -0.37 -8.57 1.27
N VAL A 147 -0.24 -7.24 1.20
CA VAL A 147 -0.16 -6.50 -0.07
C VAL A 147 1.11 -6.86 -0.84
N PHE A 148 2.24 -6.93 -0.14
CA PHE A 148 3.51 -7.36 -0.72
C PHE A 148 3.40 -8.78 -1.27
N GLN A 149 2.86 -9.74 -0.52
CA GLN A 149 2.68 -11.10 -1.04
C GLN A 149 1.76 -11.14 -2.26
N ALA A 150 0.72 -10.30 -2.32
CA ALA A 150 -0.11 -10.18 -3.52
C ALA A 150 0.67 -9.64 -4.73
N ILE A 151 1.53 -8.62 -4.54
CA ILE A 151 2.46 -8.13 -5.59
C ILE A 151 3.38 -9.28 -6.05
N ARG A 152 3.99 -10.01 -5.11
CA ARG A 152 4.91 -11.11 -5.43
C ARG A 152 4.23 -12.22 -6.23
N ALA A 153 2.97 -12.50 -5.94
CA ALA A 153 2.17 -13.52 -6.61
C ALA A 153 1.62 -13.05 -7.97
N GLY A 154 1.97 -11.85 -8.43
CA GLY A 154 1.51 -11.29 -9.70
C GLY A 154 0.03 -10.89 -9.70
N VAL A 155 -0.60 -10.77 -8.53
CA VAL A 155 -2.03 -10.44 -8.43
C VAL A 155 -2.35 -9.09 -9.09
N PHE A 156 -1.38 -8.18 -9.15
CA PHE A 156 -1.55 -6.83 -9.68
C PHE A 156 -0.81 -6.58 -10.99
N ASP A 157 -0.34 -7.61 -11.70
CA ASP A 157 0.48 -7.43 -12.92
C ASP A 157 -0.30 -6.72 -14.04
N ASP A 158 -1.63 -6.88 -14.07
CA ASP A 158 -2.51 -6.20 -15.02
C ASP A 158 -2.91 -4.77 -14.58
N VAL A 159 -2.47 -4.32 -13.39
CA VAL A 159 -2.76 -2.97 -12.87
C VAL A 159 -1.59 -2.07 -13.21
N ALA A 160 -1.78 -1.09 -14.09
CA ALA A 160 -0.69 -0.16 -14.43
C ALA A 160 -0.16 0.61 -13.19
N PRO A 161 1.16 0.65 -12.96
CA PRO A 161 1.73 1.49 -11.91
C PRO A 161 1.56 2.97 -12.25
N ILE A 162 1.54 3.81 -11.21
CA ILE A 162 1.42 5.26 -11.37
C ILE A 162 2.69 5.90 -10.86
N GLU A 163 3.35 6.59 -11.79
CA GLU A 163 4.67 7.16 -11.59
C GLU A 163 4.75 8.01 -10.31
N GLY A 164 5.60 7.56 -9.38
CA GLY A 164 5.98 8.34 -8.23
C GLY A 164 6.88 9.51 -8.62
N ARG A 165 6.88 10.57 -7.82
CA ARG A 165 7.77 11.73 -8.03
C ARG A 165 8.93 11.74 -7.04
N ARG A 166 10.01 12.43 -7.39
CA ARG A 166 11.05 12.76 -6.40
C ARG A 166 10.44 13.67 -5.32
N PRO A 167 10.84 13.52 -4.04
CA PRO A 167 10.40 14.43 -3.00
C PRO A 167 10.84 15.87 -3.31
N ASN A 168 9.98 16.86 -3.03
CA ASN A 168 10.42 18.26 -2.95
C ASN A 168 11.20 18.40 -1.65
N LEU A 169 12.51 18.63 -1.76
CA LEU A 169 13.42 18.77 -0.63
C LEU A 169 13.46 20.24 -0.21
N ALA A 170 13.34 20.52 1.08
CA ALA A 170 13.60 21.86 1.60
C ALA A 170 15.10 22.17 1.43
N ALA A 171 15.41 23.32 0.84
CA ALA A 171 16.77 23.77 0.50
C ALA A 171 17.56 24.26 1.71
#